data_AF-A0A4R3NPY3-F1
#
_entry.id   AF-A0A4R3NPY3-F1
#
_cell.length_a   1.000
_cell.length_b   1.000
_cell.length_c   1.000
_cell.angle_alpha   90.00
_cell.angle_beta   90.00
_cell.angle_gamma   90.00
#
_symmetry.space_group_name_H-M   'P 1'
#
loop_
_entity.id
_entity.type
_entity.pdbx_description
1 polymer ?
#
loop_
_entity_poly.entity_id
_entity_poly.type
_entity_poly.pdbx_seq_one_letter_code
_entity_poly.pdbx_strand_id
1 'polypeptide(L)'
;MTRDEIIKGLGAQPHDPFVWFDGPPVLEQIPPGTVGVNSIKIASVIENRPSRYVNLLPMLRMSLIGLIYDPQLDGGILPLQMLADRLGVSRFTIPRNCVVLEEMGLFYKVTKNGRYAVEPDTALVVFHDLFVPLPAKRLRKDD
;
A
#
# COMPACT_ATOMS: atom_id res chain seq x y z
N MET A 1 0.29 19.95 -2.51
CA MET A 1 0.47 19.09 -3.69
C MET A 1 -0.87 18.87 -4.37
N THR A 2 -0.95 18.98 -5.69
CA THR A 2 -2.17 18.67 -6.47
C THR A 2 -2.31 17.17 -6.72
N ARG A 3 -3.49 16.70 -7.16
CA ARG A 3 -3.71 15.28 -7.47
C ARG A 3 -2.75 14.76 -8.55
N ASP A 4 -2.50 15.54 -9.60
CA ASP A 4 -1.60 15.16 -10.69
C ASP A 4 -0.15 15.04 -10.22
N GLU A 5 0.28 15.93 -9.33
CA GLU A 5 1.59 15.85 -8.69
C GLU A 5 1.73 14.59 -7.82
N ILE A 6 0.66 14.18 -7.12
CA ILE A 6 0.64 12.95 -6.31
C ILE A 6 0.73 11.72 -7.22
N ILE A 7 -0.09 11.65 -8.28
CA ILE A 7 -0.09 10.55 -9.26
C ILE A 7 1.30 10.40 -9.87
N LYS A 8 1.87 11.51 -10.35
CA LYS A 8 3.22 11.54 -10.93
C LYS A 8 4.29 11.19 -9.89
N GLY A 9 4.17 11.69 -8.67
CA GLY A 9 5.11 11.45 -7.58
C GLY A 9 5.16 9.98 -7.17
N LEU A 10 4.00 9.32 -7.06
CA LEU A 10 3.91 7.88 -6.82
C LEU A 10 4.42 7.05 -8.02
N GLY A 11 4.50 7.65 -9.21
CA GLY A 11 4.79 6.96 -10.45
C GLY A 11 3.62 6.13 -10.96
N ALA A 12 2.39 6.48 -10.55
CA ALA A 12 1.17 5.81 -10.98
C ALA A 12 0.95 5.99 -12.49
N GLN A 13 0.47 4.94 -13.13
CA GLN A 13 0.24 4.89 -14.57
C GLN A 13 -1.26 5.02 -14.87
N PRO A 14 -1.66 5.49 -16.06
CA PRO A 14 -3.07 5.66 -16.42
C PRO A 14 -3.90 4.36 -16.35
N HIS A 15 -3.25 3.21 -16.48
CA HIS A 15 -3.88 1.89 -16.41
C HIS A 15 -3.81 1.26 -15.01
N ASP A 16 -3.24 1.95 -14.03
CA ASP A 16 -3.31 1.48 -12.65
C ASP A 16 -4.76 1.57 -12.17
N PRO A 17 -5.29 0.52 -11.52
CA PRO A 17 -6.70 0.43 -11.12
C PRO A 17 -6.96 1.23 -9.84
N PHE A 18 -6.60 2.52 -9.81
CA PHE A 18 -6.71 3.38 -8.63
C PHE A 18 -7.91 4.32 -8.70
N VAL A 19 -8.66 4.39 -7.60
CA VAL A 19 -9.66 5.42 -7.33
C VAL A 19 -9.13 6.32 -6.22
N TRP A 20 -8.99 7.61 -6.51
CA TRP A 20 -8.33 8.55 -5.60
C TRP A 20 -9.31 9.28 -4.70
N PHE A 21 -9.05 9.26 -3.40
CA PHE A 21 -9.86 9.91 -2.37
C PHE A 21 -9.06 11.01 -1.67
N ASP A 22 -9.72 12.13 -1.34
CA ASP A 22 -9.12 13.22 -0.55
C ASP A 22 -9.30 12.97 0.95
N GLY A 23 -8.89 11.78 1.39
CA GLY A 23 -9.09 11.25 2.74
C GLY A 23 -9.09 9.72 2.75
N PRO A 24 -9.41 9.07 3.89
CA PRO A 24 -9.59 7.63 3.95
C PRO A 24 -10.59 7.16 2.88
N PRO A 25 -10.27 6.08 2.12
CA PRO A 25 -11.14 5.59 1.07
C PRO A 25 -12.46 5.05 1.64
N VAL A 26 -13.56 5.25 0.92
CA VAL A 26 -14.91 4.83 1.34
C VAL A 26 -15.30 3.59 0.54
N LEU A 27 -15.54 2.47 1.23
CA LEU A 27 -15.69 1.14 0.62
C LEU A 27 -16.77 1.11 -0.49
N GLU A 28 -17.91 1.73 -0.24
CA GLU A 28 -19.07 1.74 -1.13
C GLU A 28 -18.83 2.52 -2.43
N GLN A 29 -17.77 3.33 -2.47
CA GLN A 29 -17.39 4.16 -3.62
C GLN A 29 -16.27 3.52 -4.45
N ILE A 30 -15.79 2.33 -4.07
CA ILE A 30 -14.71 1.62 -4.75
C ILE A 30 -15.34 0.55 -5.65
N PRO A 31 -15.26 0.70 -6.99
CA PRO A 31 -15.68 -0.35 -7.90
C PRO A 31 -14.88 -1.65 -7.67
N PRO A 32 -15.51 -2.83 -7.81
CA PRO A 32 -14.79 -4.09 -7.76
C PRO A 32 -13.61 -4.13 -8.73
N GLY A 33 -12.50 -4.72 -8.30
CA GLY A 33 -11.27 -4.80 -9.10
C GLY A 33 -10.46 -3.49 -9.13
N THR A 34 -10.79 -2.52 -8.27
CA THR A 34 -10.02 -1.28 -8.08
C THR A 34 -9.56 -1.11 -6.64
N VAL A 35 -8.54 -0.26 -6.44
CA VAL A 35 -8.04 0.15 -5.12
C VAL A 35 -8.44 1.60 -4.88
N GLY A 36 -9.20 1.83 -3.81
CA GLY A 36 -9.37 3.17 -3.26
C GLY A 36 -8.11 3.60 -2.52
N VAL A 37 -7.53 4.74 -2.91
CA VAL A 37 -6.25 5.25 -2.40
C VAL A 37 -6.44 6.63 -1.76
N ASN A 38 -5.94 6.78 -0.54
CA ASN A 38 -5.94 8.05 0.18
C ASN A 38 -4.82 8.97 -0.35
N SER A 39 -5.20 9.99 -1.14
CA SER A 39 -4.27 10.92 -1.78
C SER A 39 -3.43 11.70 -0.76
N ILE A 40 -4.00 12.06 0.40
CA ILE A 40 -3.34 12.84 1.44
C ILE A 40 -2.20 12.04 2.09
N LYS A 41 -2.42 10.76 2.36
CA LYS A 41 -1.36 9.89 2.90
C LYS A 41 -0.24 9.67 1.88
N ILE A 42 -0.58 9.46 0.60
CA ILE A 42 0.43 9.31 -0.46
C ILE A 42 1.24 10.60 -0.62
N ALA A 43 0.59 11.76 -0.60
CA ALA A 43 1.25 13.08 -0.63
C ALA A 43 2.27 13.22 0.51
N SER A 44 1.86 12.86 1.74
CA SER A 44 2.74 12.90 2.91
C SER A 44 4.00 12.04 2.73
N VAL A 45 3.89 10.85 2.13
CA VAL A 45 5.08 10.03 1.85
C VAL A 45 5.95 10.63 0.76
N ILE A 46 5.35 11.18 -0.28
CA ILE A 46 6.12 11.84 -1.35
C ILE A 46 6.94 13.00 -0.78
N GLU A 47 6.37 13.82 0.11
CA GLU A 47 7.04 14.96 0.74
C GLU A 47 8.10 14.54 1.76
N ASN A 48 7.81 13.53 2.58
CA ASN A 48 8.63 13.21 3.76
C ASN A 48 9.53 11.98 3.58
N ARG A 49 9.55 11.34 2.40
CA ARG A 49 10.37 10.14 2.18
C ARG A 49 11.86 10.43 2.41
N PRO A 50 12.61 9.56 3.11
CA PRO A 50 14.05 9.74 3.21
C PRO A 50 14.71 9.47 1.86
N SER A 51 15.56 10.39 1.41
CA SER A 51 16.19 10.39 0.07
C SER A 51 16.95 9.11 -0.27
N ARG A 52 17.48 8.41 0.73
CA ARG A 52 18.20 7.13 0.56
C ARG A 52 17.33 5.95 0.11
N TYR A 53 16.00 6.05 0.23
CA TYR A 53 15.08 4.96 -0.16
C TYR A 53 14.48 5.20 -1.54
N VAL A 54 15.30 5.07 -2.57
CA VAL A 54 14.90 5.31 -3.98
C VAL A 54 13.74 4.44 -4.45
N ASN A 55 13.58 3.24 -3.87
CA ASN A 55 12.54 2.27 -4.24
C ASN A 55 11.30 2.33 -3.34
N LEU A 56 11.20 3.31 -2.44
CA LEU A 56 10.07 3.41 -1.50
C LEU A 56 8.73 3.61 -2.22
N LEU A 57 8.66 4.59 -3.12
CA LEU A 57 7.43 4.90 -3.87
C LEU A 57 7.09 3.83 -4.93
N PRO A 58 8.05 3.32 -5.74
CA PRO A 58 7.78 2.17 -6.61
C PRO A 58 7.24 0.96 -5.84
N MET A 59 7.79 0.67 -4.66
CA MET A 59 7.30 -0.40 -3.82
C MET A 59 5.89 -0.13 -3.31
N LEU A 60 5.61 1.07 -2.79
CA LEU A 60 4.28 1.44 -2.34
C LEU A 60 3.25 1.25 -3.45
N ARG A 61 3.52 1.77 -4.66
CA ARG A 61 2.67 1.58 -5.83
C ARG A 61 2.41 0.10 -6.12
N MET A 62 3.47 -0.71 -6.16
CA MET A 62 3.35 -2.15 -6.44
C MET A 62 2.58 -2.91 -5.35
N SER A 63 2.71 -2.51 -4.08
CA SER A 63 1.94 -3.07 -2.97
C SER A 63 0.46 -2.72 -3.07
N LEU A 64 0.11 -1.48 -3.43
CA LEU A 64 -1.27 -1.07 -3.67
C LEU A 64 -1.88 -1.89 -4.81
N ILE A 65 -1.20 -1.97 -5.95
CA ILE A 65 -1.62 -2.80 -7.08
C ILE A 65 -1.76 -4.28 -6.67
N GLY A 66 -0.82 -4.76 -5.85
CA GLY A 66 -0.79 -6.13 -5.33
C GLY A 66 -2.04 -6.52 -4.55
N LEU A 67 -2.73 -5.56 -3.93
CA LEU A 67 -3.99 -5.81 -3.24
C LEU A 67 -5.00 -6.47 -4.17
N ILE A 68 -5.09 -6.06 -5.44
CA ILE A 68 -6.05 -6.66 -6.39
C ILE A 68 -5.61 -8.06 -6.87
N TYR A 69 -4.30 -8.26 -7.04
CA TYR A 69 -3.77 -9.49 -7.61
C TYR A 69 -3.70 -10.65 -6.63
N ASP A 70 -3.52 -10.36 -5.35
CA ASP A 70 -3.47 -11.34 -4.27
C ASP A 70 -4.30 -10.82 -3.07
N PRO A 71 -5.64 -10.84 -3.17
CA PRO A 71 -6.54 -10.46 -2.08
C PRO A 71 -6.18 -11.20 -0.78
N GLN A 72 -5.84 -10.45 0.26
CA GLN A 72 -5.68 -11.03 1.59
C GLN A 72 -6.61 -10.32 2.57
N LEU A 73 -7.22 -11.08 3.49
CA LEU A 73 -8.25 -10.53 4.37
C LEU A 73 -7.72 -9.44 5.30
N ASP A 74 -6.43 -9.41 5.57
CA ASP A 74 -5.74 -8.39 6.35
C ASP A 74 -5.19 -7.23 5.49
N GLY A 75 -5.40 -7.23 4.17
CA GLY A 75 -4.75 -6.25 3.29
C GLY A 75 -3.25 -6.52 3.15
N GLY A 76 -2.84 -7.78 3.40
CA GLY A 76 -1.48 -8.26 3.22
C GLY A 76 -0.92 -7.86 1.85
N ILE A 77 0.30 -7.33 1.85
CA ILE A 77 1.01 -7.07 0.61
C ILE A 77 1.54 -8.38 0.02
N LEU A 78 1.88 -8.35 -1.27
CA LEU A 78 2.56 -9.45 -1.94
C LEU A 78 3.80 -9.94 -1.15
N PRO A 79 4.15 -11.23 -1.23
CA PRO A 79 5.37 -11.75 -0.61
C PRO A 79 6.60 -10.90 -0.95
N LEU A 80 7.47 -10.65 0.03
CA LEU A 80 8.60 -9.72 -0.12
C LEU A 80 9.54 -10.10 -1.27
N GLN A 81 9.73 -11.40 -1.52
CA GLN A 81 10.51 -11.89 -2.66
C GLN A 81 9.85 -11.52 -3.99
N MET A 82 8.54 -11.67 -4.11
CA MET A 82 7.81 -11.29 -5.32
C MET A 82 7.88 -9.78 -5.59
N LEU A 83 7.81 -8.96 -4.54
CA LEU A 83 8.02 -7.52 -4.66
C LEU A 83 9.45 -7.19 -5.13
N ALA A 84 10.45 -7.90 -4.60
CA ALA A 84 11.85 -7.72 -5.01
C ALA A 84 12.03 -8.05 -6.49
N ASP A 85 11.49 -9.18 -6.94
CA ASP A 85 11.56 -9.65 -8.32
C ASP A 85 10.86 -8.68 -9.27
N ARG A 86 9.64 -8.23 -8.93
CA ARG A 86 8.88 -7.27 -9.75
C ARG A 86 9.54 -5.89 -9.86
N LEU A 87 10.28 -5.48 -8.84
CA LEU A 87 10.99 -4.20 -8.82
C LEU A 87 12.44 -4.31 -9.34
N GLY A 88 12.94 -5.53 -9.62
CA GLY A 88 14.32 -5.75 -10.05
C GLY A 88 15.36 -5.35 -8.99
N VAL A 89 15.04 -5.55 -7.71
CA VAL A 89 15.90 -5.14 -6.58
C VAL A 89 16.31 -6.32 -5.72
N SER A 90 17.35 -6.13 -4.91
CA SER A 90 17.72 -7.13 -3.90
C SER A 90 16.59 -7.40 -2.91
N ARG A 91 16.43 -8.67 -2.52
CA ARG A 91 15.49 -9.11 -1.46
C ARG A 91 15.68 -8.40 -0.11
N PHE A 92 16.85 -7.82 0.14
CA PHE A 92 17.14 -7.08 1.38
C PHE A 92 16.64 -5.62 1.35
N THR A 93 16.31 -5.09 0.17
CA THR A 93 15.76 -3.74 -0.01
C THR A 93 14.32 -3.65 0.47
N ILE A 94 13.50 -4.66 0.15
CA ILE A 94 12.07 -4.67 0.42
C ILE A 94 11.76 -4.58 1.92
N PRO A 95 12.35 -5.41 2.81
CA PRO A 95 12.07 -5.33 4.25
C PRO A 95 12.37 -3.95 4.85
N ARG A 96 13.44 -3.29 4.39
CA ARG A 96 13.81 -1.95 4.88
C ARG A 96 12.77 -0.91 4.46
N ASN A 97 12.29 -0.97 3.24
CA ASN A 97 11.21 -0.11 2.76
C ASN A 97 9.90 -0.37 3.52
N CYS A 98 9.57 -1.63 3.82
CA CYS A 98 8.39 -1.96 4.65
C CYS A 98 8.45 -1.28 6.01
N VAL A 99 9.61 -1.33 6.70
CA VAL A 99 9.78 -0.68 8.01
C VAL A 99 9.56 0.82 7.90
N VAL A 100 10.10 1.47 6.87
CA VAL A 100 9.89 2.91 6.66
C VAL A 100 8.40 3.21 6.38
N LEU A 101 7.74 2.43 5.53
CA LEU A 101 6.31 2.61 5.24
C LEU A 101 5.42 2.34 6.47
N GLU A 102 5.84 1.44 7.36
CA GLU A 102 5.21 1.20 8.66
C GLU A 102 5.41 2.39 9.61
N GLU A 103 6.62 2.91 9.74
CA GLU A 103 6.93 4.10 10.54
C GLU A 103 6.16 5.34 10.07
N MET A 104 5.92 5.43 8.75
CA MET A 104 5.10 6.48 8.14
C MET A 104 3.59 6.24 8.28
N GLY A 105 3.16 5.10 8.83
CA GLY A 105 1.75 4.79 9.07
C GLY A 105 0.96 4.40 7.82
N LEU A 106 1.66 3.89 6.79
CA LEU A 106 1.05 3.37 5.57
C LEU A 106 0.91 1.86 5.59
N PHE A 107 1.86 1.17 6.20
CA PHE A 107 1.83 -0.28 6.39
C PHE A 107 1.73 -0.62 7.88
N TYR A 108 1.38 -1.87 8.16
CA TYR A 108 1.52 -2.45 9.49
C TYR A 108 2.03 -3.89 9.41
N LYS A 109 2.69 -4.35 10.47
CA LYS A 109 3.09 -5.76 10.59
C LYS A 109 1.88 -6.62 10.96
N VAL A 110 1.63 -7.63 10.15
CA VAL A 110 0.59 -8.64 10.36
C VAL A 110 1.07 -9.75 11.28
N THR A 111 2.35 -10.12 11.20
CA THR A 111 2.93 -11.20 12.02
C THR A 111 4.35 -10.83 12.47
N LYS A 112 4.78 -11.46 13.58
CA LYS A 112 6.18 -11.36 14.06
C LYS A 112 7.21 -11.81 13.03
N ASN A 113 6.80 -12.64 12.06
CA ASN A 113 7.68 -13.18 11.01
C ASN A 113 7.90 -12.21 9.83
N GLY A 114 7.42 -10.96 9.92
CA GLY A 114 7.73 -9.91 8.95
C GLY A 114 6.80 -9.84 7.74
N ARG A 115 5.57 -10.38 7.85
CA ARG A 115 4.49 -10.09 6.90
C ARG A 115 3.94 -8.69 7.15
N TYR A 116 3.71 -7.93 6.09
CA TYR A 116 3.15 -6.58 6.14
C TYR A 116 1.82 -6.52 5.41
N ALA A 117 1.00 -5.56 5.80
CA ALA A 117 -0.25 -5.22 5.14
C ALA A 117 -0.34 -3.70 4.97
N VAL A 118 -1.18 -3.26 4.03
CA VAL A 118 -1.50 -1.85 3.85
C VAL A 118 -2.50 -1.42 4.92
N GLU A 119 -2.24 -0.29 5.57
CA GLU A 119 -3.17 0.30 6.54
C GLU A 119 -4.49 0.67 5.83
N PRO A 120 -5.67 0.31 6.37
CA PRO A 120 -6.97 0.57 5.75
C PRO A 120 -7.23 2.04 5.40
N ASP A 121 -6.76 2.97 6.24
CA ASP A 121 -6.85 4.41 5.99
C ASP A 121 -6.01 4.88 4.78
N THR A 122 -5.02 4.07 4.37
CA THR A 122 -4.16 4.33 3.22
C THR A 122 -4.79 3.81 1.95
N ALA A 123 -5.27 2.57 1.96
CA ALA A 123 -5.93 1.97 0.82
C ALA A 123 -6.90 0.86 1.20
N LEU A 124 -7.95 0.74 0.38
CA LEU A 124 -8.95 -0.33 0.44
C LEU A 124 -9.16 -0.91 -0.95
N VAL A 125 -9.59 -2.16 -1.02
CA VAL A 125 -9.89 -2.87 -2.27
C VAL A 125 -11.20 -3.62 -2.12
N VAL A 126 -11.99 -3.65 -3.19
CA VAL A 126 -13.23 -4.44 -3.27
C VAL A 126 -13.03 -5.53 -4.31
N PHE A 127 -13.34 -6.77 -3.94
CA PHE A 127 -13.36 -7.91 -4.85
C PHE A 127 -14.81 -8.27 -5.16
N HIS A 128 -15.07 -8.69 -6.40
CA HIS A 128 -16.40 -9.18 -6.78
C HIS A 128 -16.88 -10.29 -5.82
N ASP A 129 -18.12 -10.14 -5.35
CA ASP A 129 -18.98 -11.03 -4.53
C ASP A 129 -18.40 -11.66 -3.25
N LEU A 130 -17.13 -11.43 -2.93
CA LEU A 130 -16.49 -11.76 -1.65
C LEU A 130 -16.25 -10.46 -0.88
N PHE A 131 -17.24 -10.09 -0.07
CA PHE A 131 -17.08 -9.08 0.97
C PHE A 131 -16.07 -9.58 1.99
N VAL A 132 -14.87 -9.02 1.94
CA VAL A 132 -13.85 -9.26 2.96
C VAL A 132 -13.63 -7.95 3.72
N PRO A 133 -14.26 -7.77 4.89
CA PRO A 133 -13.90 -6.68 5.78
C PRO A 133 -12.48 -6.91 6.29
N LEU A 134 -11.57 -5.95 6.05
CA LEU A 134 -10.24 -5.99 6.63
C LEU A 134 -10.35 -5.91 8.16
N PRO A 135 -9.85 -6.90 8.95
CA PRO A 135 -9.94 -6.83 10.39
C PRO A 135 -9.03 -5.70 10.88
N ALA A 136 -9.61 -4.78 11.66
CA ALA A 136 -8.95 -3.61 12.26
C ALA A 136 -7.88 -3.94 13.33
N LYS A 137 -7.34 -5.16 13.39
CA LYS A 137 -6.38 -5.54 14.43
C LYS A 137 -4.95 -5.33 13.96
N ARG A 138 -4.44 -4.11 14.20
CA ARG A 138 -3.01 -3.90 14.47
C ARG A 138 -2.58 -4.87 15.57
N LEU A 139 -1.55 -5.68 15.31
CA LEU A 139 -0.80 -6.30 16.39
C LEU A 139 -0.22 -5.17 17.24
N ARG A 140 -0.60 -5.13 18.52
CA ARG A 140 0.08 -4.27 19.49
C ARG A 140 1.49 -4.81 19.67
N LYS A 141 2.42 -3.90 19.95
CA LYS A 141 3.86 -4.20 20.08
C LYS A 141 4.20 -5.16 21.25
N ASP A 142 3.20 -5.56 22.04
CA ASP A 142 3.37 -6.26 23.33
C ASP A 142 2.65 -7.63 23.42
N ASP A 143 2.15 -8.19 22.33
CA ASP A 143 1.66 -9.59 22.27
C ASP A 143 2.71 -10.51 21.63
#